data_AF-A0A7J4QMG6-F1
#
_entry.id   AF-A0A7J4QMG6-F1
#
_cell.length_a   1.000
_cell.length_b   1.000
_cell.length_c   1.000
_cell.angle_alpha   90.00
_cell.angle_beta   90.00
_cell.angle_gamma   90.00
#
_symmetry.space_group_name_H-M   'P 1'
#
loop_
_entity.id
_entity.type
_entity.pdbx_description
1 polymer ?
#
loop_
_entity_poly.entity_id
_entity_poly.type
_entity_poly.pdbx_seq_one_letter_code
_entity_poly.pdbx_strand_id
1 'polypeptide(L)' 'MEYVYAAMMLHAAEKDINDDAVTAVLAAAGGNLDDARVKAQVIQLRGLAIAGRL' A
#
# COMPACT_ATOMS: atom_id res chain seq x y z
N MET A 1 -9.43 -2.22 5.86
CA MET A 1 -8.45 -1.46 6.69
C MET A 1 -7.03 -1.95 6.44
N GLU A 2 -6.85 -3.13 5.83
CA GLU A 2 -5.53 -3.74 5.58
C GLU A 2 -4.62 -2.92 4.66
N TYR A 3 -5.18 -2.13 3.75
CA TYR A 3 -4.43 -1.30 2.80
C TYR A 3 -3.53 -0.25 3.46
N VAL A 4 -3.97 0.37 4.55
CA VAL A 4 -3.16 1.36 5.30
C VAL A 4 -2.01 0.66 6.01
N TYR A 5 -2.26 -0.50 6.62
CA TYR A 5 -1.22 -1.27 7.29
C TYR A 5 -0.18 -1.81 6.30
N ALA A 6 -0.62 -2.29 5.13
CA ALA A 6 0.28 -2.70 4.06
C ALA A 6 1.18 -1.52 3.61
N ALA A 7 0.60 -0.34 3.41
CA ALA A 7 1.36 0.85 3.05
C ALA A 7 2.36 1.28 4.14
N MET A 8 1.95 1.26 5.43
CA MET A 8 2.85 1.57 6.54
C MET A 8 3.97 0.54 6.69
N MET A 9 3.69 -0.75 6.44
CA MET A 9 4.69 -1.81 6.47
C MET A 9 5.72 -1.62 5.35
N LEU A 10 5.27 -1.31 4.12
CA LEU A 10 6.15 -0.99 3.00
C LEU A 10 7.01 0.25 3.30
N HIS A 11 6.40 1.29 3.86
CA HIS A 11 7.11 2.49 4.30
C HIS A 11 8.19 2.18 5.35
N ALA A 12 7.85 1.40 6.39
CA ALA A 12 8.79 0.98 7.43
C ALA A 12 9.93 0.09 6.89
N ALA A 13 9.69 -0.61 5.78
CA ALA A 13 10.69 -1.42 5.10
C ALA A 13 11.48 -0.65 4.01
N GLU A 14 11.30 0.68 3.92
CA GLU A 14 11.90 1.55 2.90
C GLU A 14 11.61 1.07 1.47
N LYS A 15 10.44 0.46 1.25
CA LYS A 15 9.96 -0.01 -0.05
C LYS A 15 9.01 1.00 -0.66
N ASP A 16 9.03 1.07 -2.00
CA ASP A 16 8.09 1.89 -2.74
C ASP A 16 6.64 1.44 -2.51
N ILE A 17 5.76 2.42 -2.33
CA ILE A 17 4.33 2.20 -2.15
C ILE A 17 3.65 2.31 -3.52
N ASN A 18 3.45 1.17 -4.16
CA ASN A 18 2.75 1.04 -5.43
C ASN A 18 1.71 -0.09 -5.38
N ASP A 19 0.86 -0.16 -6.42
CA ASP A 19 -0.24 -1.13 -6.48
C ASP A 19 0.26 -2.57 -6.33
N ASP A 20 1.36 -2.91 -7.00
CA ASP A 20 1.95 -4.26 -6.98
C ASP A 20 2.47 -4.63 -5.59
N ALA A 21 3.20 -3.72 -4.94
CA ALA A 21 3.77 -3.92 -3.62
C ALA A 21 2.68 -4.06 -2.55
N VAL A 22 1.64 -3.22 -2.60
CA VAL A 22 0.51 -3.30 -1.67
C VAL A 22 -0.26 -4.60 -1.88
N THR A 23 -0.51 -4.97 -3.14
CA THR A 23 -1.20 -6.23 -3.50
C THR A 23 -0.43 -7.45 -3.02
N ALA A 24 0.89 -7.47 -3.17
CA ALA A 24 1.73 -8.58 -2.71
C ALA A 24 1.68 -8.76 -1.19
N VAL A 25 1.72 -7.66 -0.42
CA VAL A 25 1.61 -7.72 1.05
C VAL A 25 0.24 -8.23 1.49
N LEU A 26 -0.82 -7.75 0.84
CA LEU A 26 -2.19 -8.17 1.14
C LEU A 26 -2.48 -9.63 0.74
N ALA A 27 -1.92 -10.08 -0.38
CA ALA A 27 -1.96 -11.48 -0.82
C ALA A 27 -1.25 -12.40 0.18
N ALA A 28 -0.07 -11.99 0.66
CA ALA A 28 0.69 -12.73 1.66
C ALA A 28 -0.03 -12.84 3.01
N ALA A 29 -0.88 -11.85 3.34
CA ALA A 29 -1.73 -11.88 4.52
C ALA A 29 -3.01 -12.74 4.36
N GLY A 30 -3.26 -13.30 3.17
CA GLY A 30 -4.47 -14.10 2.88
C GLY A 30 -5.75 -13.26 2.76
N GLY A 31 -5.62 -11.94 2.58
CA GLY A 31 -6.75 -11.02 2.45
C GLY A 31 -7.45 -11.14 1.09
N ASN A 32 -8.73 -10.80 1.05
CA ASN A 32 -9.47 -10.69 -0.21
C ASN A 32 -9.13 -9.37 -0.90
N LEU A 33 -8.48 -9.44 -2.05
CA LEU A 33 -7.98 -8.29 -2.78
C LEU A 33 -9.08 -7.63 -3.60
N ASP A 34 -9.23 -6.32 -3.41
CA ASP A 34 -10.06 -5.46 -4.27
C ASP A 34 -9.13 -4.45 -4.96
N ASP A 35 -8.84 -4.69 -6.24
CA ASP A 35 -7.93 -3.86 -7.05
C ASP A 35 -8.38 -2.40 -7.14
N ALA A 36 -9.70 -2.15 -7.15
CA ALA A 36 -10.22 -0.79 -7.19
C ALA A 36 -9.90 -0.05 -5.88
N ARG A 37 -9.96 -0.76 -4.75
CA ARG A 37 -9.55 -0.23 -3.45
C ARG A 37 -8.05 -0.05 -3.33
N VAL A 38 -7.22 -0.98 -3.82
CA VAL A 38 -5.75 -0.82 -3.85
C VAL A 38 -5.40 0.49 -4.56
N LYS A 39 -5.91 0.68 -5.77
CA LYS A 39 -5.62 1.86 -6.59
C LYS A 39 -6.10 3.15 -5.94
N ALA A 40 -7.32 3.16 -5.41
CA ALA A 40 -7.85 4.32 -4.70
C ALA A 40 -6.97 4.70 -3.49
N GLN A 41 -6.50 3.71 -2.73
CA GLN A 41 -5.66 3.93 -1.57
C GLN A 41 -4.26 4.46 -1.96
N VAL A 42 -3.62 3.86 -2.96
CA VAL A 42 -2.29 4.30 -3.44
C VAL A 42 -2.34 5.74 -3.94
N ILE A 43 -3.42 6.14 -4.62
CA ILE A 43 -3.64 7.53 -5.04
C ILE A 43 -3.77 8.47 -3.82
N GLN A 44 -4.57 8.09 -2.81
CA GLN A 44 -4.71 8.88 -1.59
C GLN A 44 -3.38 9.05 -0.84
N LEU A 45 -2.58 7.99 -0.73
CA LEU A 45 -1.29 8.00 -0.03
C LEU A 45 -0.21 8.82 -0.77
N ARG A 46 -0.25 8.85 -2.11
CA ARG A 46 0.58 9.74 -2.93
C ARG A 46 0.26 11.22 -2.66
N GLY A 47 -1.01 11.56 -2.45
CA GLY A 47 -1.44 12.91 -2.08
C GLY A 47 -1.03 13.33 -0.65
N LEU A 48 -0.83 12.36 0.24
CA LEU A 48 -0.49 12.56 1.65
C LEU A 48 1.03 12.57 1.95
N ALA A 49 1.90 12.58 0.92
CA ALA A 49 3.35 12.57 1.05
C ALA A 49 3.97 11.35 1.78
N ILE A 50 3.27 10.21 1.81
CA ILE A 50 3.79 8.95 2.36
C ILE A 50 4.69 8.23 1.33
N ALA A 51 4.54 8.60 0.06
CA ALA A 51 5.37 8.14 -1.07
C ALA A 51 6.71 8.88 -1.20
N GLY A 52 7.03 9.78 -0.27
CA GLY A 52 8.21 10.65 -0.31
C GLY A 52 9.23 10.25 0.74
N ARG A 53 10.40 9.82 0.26
CA ARG A 53 11.70 9.82 0.93
C ARG A 53 11.81 10.90 2.02
N LEU A 54 12.16 10.50 3.25
CA LEU A 54 13.06 11.25 4.12
C LEU A 54 14.46 10.66 3.96
#